data_AF-A0A534M9C2-F1
#
_entry.id   AF-A0A534M9C2-F1
#
_cell.length_a   1.000
_cell.length_b   1.000
_cell.length_c   1.000
_cell.angle_alpha   90.00
_cell.angle_beta   90.00
_cell.angle_gamma   90.00
#
_symmetry.space_group_name_H-M   'P 1'
#
loop_
_entity.id
_entity.type
_entity.pdbx_description
1 polymer ?
#
loop_
_entity_poly.entity_id
_entity_poly.type
_entity_poly.pdbx_seq_one_letter_code
_entity_poly.pdbx_strand_id
1 'polypeptide(L)' 'MTRASPLIGDQLATLLFGDISTLTGVYILRWYWIHVFILPLLGTGLMVLHMGLVWLQGVAEPH' A
#
# COMPACT_ATOMS: atom_id res chain seq x y z
N MET A 1 6.87 -10.30 10.52
CA MET A 1 7.73 -9.96 9.37
C MET A 1 8.20 -8.50 9.39
N THR A 2 7.36 -7.51 9.70
CA THR A 2 7.74 -6.08 9.70
C THR A 2 8.91 -5.72 10.63
N ARG A 3 9.00 -6.33 11.82
CA ARG A 3 10.11 -6.11 12.77
C ARG A 3 11.40 -6.85 12.43
N ALA A 4 11.41 -7.71 11.42
CA ALA A 4 12.59 -8.49 11.06
C ALA A 4 13.66 -7.66 10.33
N SER A 5 13.33 -6.45 9.89
CA SER A 5 14.30 -5.52 9.31
C SER A 5 15.28 -5.03 10.38
N PRO A 6 16.59 -5.31 10.26
CA PRO A 6 17.55 -5.13 11.35
C PRO A 6 17.82 -3.66 11.72
N LEU A 7 17.62 -2.73 10.78
CA LEU A 7 17.92 -1.30 10.98
C LEU A 7 16.68 -0.47 11.35
N ILE A 8 15.52 -0.83 10.81
CA ILE A 8 14.32 0.03 10.84
C ILE A 8 13.03 -0.73 11.19
N GLY A 9 13.11 -1.99 11.63
CA GLY A 9 11.96 -2.87 11.80
C GLY A 9 10.93 -2.35 12.80
N ASP A 10 11.38 -1.84 13.94
CA ASP A 10 10.47 -1.30 14.98
C ASP A 10 9.87 0.04 14.57
N GLN A 11 10.63 0.89 13.87
CA GLN A 11 10.12 2.15 13.33
C GLN A 11 9.04 1.89 12.27
N LEU A 12 9.28 0.96 11.35
CA LEU A 12 8.30 0.58 10.32
C LEU A 12 7.05 -0.05 10.95
N ALA A 13 7.22 -0.93 11.92
CA ALA A 13 6.10 -1.55 12.63
C ALA A 13 5.27 -0.50 13.40
N THR A 14 5.92 0.46 14.06
CA THR A 14 5.24 1.54 14.78
C THR A 14 4.49 2.47 13.83
N LEU A 15 5.10 2.81 12.69
CA LEU A 15 4.44 3.65 11.67
C LEU A 15 3.17 2.99 11.13
N LEU A 16 3.27 1.69 10.80
CA LEU A 16 2.21 0.92 10.18
C LEU A 16 1.08 0.56 11.16
N PHE A 17 1.44 0.13 12.37
CA PHE A 17 0.48 -0.43 13.33
C PHE A 17 0.07 0.56 14.44
N GLY A 18 0.83 1.64 14.63
CA GLY A 18 0.62 2.64 15.67
C GLY A 18 1.23 2.26 17.02
N ASP A 19 1.03 1.02 17.45
CA ASP A 19 1.62 0.42 18.64
C ASP A 19 2.14 -0.99 18.29
N ILE A 20 3.31 -1.34 18.81
CA ILE A 20 4.01 -2.63 18.57
C ILE A 20 4.04 -3.54 19.80
N SER A 21 3.63 -3.04 20.96
CA SER A 21 3.61 -3.76 22.23
C SER A 21 2.21 -4.26 22.55
N THR A 22 1.19 -3.52 22.16
CA THR A 22 -0.21 -3.84 22.47
C THR A 22 -1.12 -3.68 21.25
N LEU A 23 -2.00 -4.66 21.04
CA LEU A 23 -3.04 -4.55 20.02
C LEU A 23 -4.16 -3.64 20.53
N THR A 24 -4.42 -2.55 19.82
CA THR A 24 -5.42 -1.55 20.20
C THR A 24 -6.40 -1.31 19.06
N GLY A 25 -7.54 -0.66 19.36
CA GLY A 25 -8.50 -0.25 18.34
C GLY A 25 -7.92 0.69 17.26
N VAL A 26 -6.81 1.38 17.57
CA VAL A 26 -6.08 2.24 16.63
C VAL A 26 -5.56 1.43 15.44
N TYR A 27 -5.18 0.17 15.64
CA TYR A 27 -4.76 -0.73 14.57
C TYR A 27 -5.85 -0.85 13.50
N ILE A 28 -7.08 -1.16 13.93
CA ILE A 28 -8.23 -1.36 13.03
C ILE A 28 -8.54 -0.05 12.30
N LEU A 29 -8.54 1.08 13.00
CA LEU A 29 -8.85 2.38 12.40
C LEU A 29 -7.84 2.78 11.31
N ARG A 30 -6.54 2.56 11.55
CA ARG A 30 -5.48 2.82 10.55
C ARG A 30 -5.66 1.96 9.32
N TRP A 31 -5.87 0.65 9.51
CA TRP A 31 -6.04 -0.28 8.40
C TRP A 31 -7.34 -0.07 7.63
N TYR A 32 -8.43 0.33 8.31
CA TYR A 32 -9.65 0.77 7.64
C TYR A 32 -9.39 1.95 6.70
N TRP A 33 -8.68 2.97 7.18
CA TRP A 33 -8.29 4.13 6.36
C TRP A 33 -7.39 3.75 5.20
N ILE A 34 -6.37 2.93 5.44
CA ILE A 34 -5.47 2.44 4.39
C ILE A 34 -6.26 1.67 3.33
N HIS A 35 -7.16 0.77 3.74
CA HIS A 35 -7.88 -0.11 2.83
C HIS A 35 -9.02 0.55 2.07
N VAL A 36 -9.76 1.47 2.69
CA VAL A 36 -10.96 2.07 2.08
C VAL A 36 -10.64 3.36 1.35
N PHE A 37 -9.56 4.07 1.72
CA PHE A 37 -9.21 5.35 1.12
C PHE A 37 -7.89 5.32 0.36
N ILE A 38 -6.77 5.01 1.04
CA ILE A 38 -5.43 5.17 0.46
C ILE A 38 -5.18 4.15 -0.66
N LEU A 39 -5.38 2.86 -0.40
CA LEU A 39 -5.14 1.80 -1.39
C LEU A 39 -6.06 1.92 -2.61
N PRO A 40 -7.37 2.21 -2.47
CA PRO A 40 -8.24 2.43 -3.62
C PRO A 40 -7.82 3.66 -4.43
N LEU A 41 -7.48 4.78 -3.79
CA LEU A 41 -7.03 5.98 -4.50
C LEU A 41 -5.75 5.73 -5.31
N LEU A 42 -4.74 5.11 -4.68
CA LEU A 42 -3.49 4.76 -5.36
C LEU A 42 -3.71 3.71 -6.45
N GLY A 43 -4.49 2.67 -6.15
CA GLY A 43 -4.82 1.60 -7.10
C GLY A 43 -5.55 2.12 -8.34
N THR A 44 -6.57 2.96 -8.15
CA THR A 44 -7.27 3.61 -9.26
C THR A 44 -6.35 4.55 -10.03
N GLY A 45 -5.53 5.36 -9.35
CA GLY A 45 -4.58 6.24 -10.02
C GLY A 45 -3.56 5.48 -10.88
N LEU A 46 -2.98 4.40 -10.33
CA LEU A 46 -2.07 3.52 -11.07
C LEU A 46 -2.79 2.81 -12.22
N MET A 47 -4.07 2.45 -12.06
CA MET A 47 -4.84 1.83 -13.13
C MET A 47 -5.13 2.80 -14.27
N VAL A 48 -5.50 4.05 -13.96
CA VAL A 48 -5.66 5.11 -14.96
C VAL A 48 -4.35 5.34 -15.72
N LEU A 49 -3.23 5.43 -15.00
CA LEU A 49 -1.91 5.53 -15.62
C LEU A 49 -1.61 4.33 -16.52
N HIS A 50 -1.82 3.12 -16.03
CA HIS A 50 -1.56 1.89 -16.78
C HIS A 50 -2.40 1.81 -18.06
N MET A 51 -3.72 2.04 -17.96
CA MET A 51 -4.62 2.05 -19.11
C MET A 51 -4.27 3.17 -20.10
N GLY A 52 -3.88 4.35 -19.61
CA GLY A 52 -3.43 5.46 -20.45
C GLY A 52 -2.17 5.13 -21.23
N LEU A 53 -1.19 4.46 -20.60
CA LEU A 53 0.04 4.04 -21.26
C LEU A 53 -0.23 3.00 -22.35
N VAL A 54 -1.02 1.97 -22.07
CA VAL A 54 -1.38 0.94 -23.06
C VAL A 54 -2.17 1.56 -24.23
N TRP A 55 -3.02 2.55 -23.96
CA TRP A 55 -3.75 3.26 -25.01
C TRP A 55 -2.81 4.08 -25.92
N LEU A 56 -1.82 4.77 -25.35
CA LEU A 56 -0.86 5.59 -26.10
C LEU A 56 0.19 4.75 -26.85
N GLN A 57 0.64 3.64 -26.26
CA GLN A 57 1.69 2.78 -26.82
C GLN A 57 1.17 1.74 -27.81
N GLY A 58 -0.14 1.47 -27.80
CA GLY A 58 -0.72 0.34 -28.50
C GLY A 58 -0.45 -1.00 -27.80
N VAL A 59 -1.04 -2.07 -28.33
CA VAL A 59 -0.82 -3.43 -27.84
C VAL A 59 0.37 -4.03 -28.56
N ALA A 60 1.23 -4.73 -27.81
CA ALA A 60 2.39 -5.42 -28.39
C ALA A 60 1.95 -6.43 -29.46
N GLU A 61 2.64 -6.41 -30.60
CA GLU A 61 2.36 -7.29 -31.72
C GLU A 61 2.67 -8.76 -31.35
N PRO A 62 1.89 -9.73 -31.87
CA PRO A 62 2.20 -11.15 -31.69
C PRO A 62 3.54 -11.50 -32.35
N HIS A 63 4.34 -12.33 -31.69
CA HIS A 63 5.54 -12.96 -32.23
C HIS A 63 5.31 -14.45 -32.47
#